data_AF-A0AAW6I0I3-F1
#
_entry.id   AF-A0AAW6I0I3-F1
#
_cell.length_a   1.000
_cell.length_b   1.000
_cell.length_c   1.000
_cell.angle_alpha   90.00
_cell.angle_beta   90.00
_cell.angle_gamma   90.00
#
_symmetry.space_group_name_H-M   'P 1'
#
loop_
_entity.id
_entity.type
_entity.pdbx_description
1 polymer ?
#
loop_
_entity_poly.entity_id
_entity_poly.type
_entity_poly.pdbx_seq_one_letter_code
_entity_poly.pdbx_strand_id
1 'polypeptide(L)'
;MNRIACLLVSASLLSSGVVFAQGELDAYRYSQTELNGTARYLGMGGAFGALGGDISSMSSNPAGLGIYRSSEIVTTLSLSSIKAKSDWGGSKADANKTKFNFDNIAYVGYFPTGNDEGLIGWNVGFSYNRVKNFNRNYRLRGTQNYSLADYAAAKASYAGTDRNSGEWFGIPENEMPPFGVVNNESDLVYDKLGAYNGGWLSGLAYQSGMIGANQANVNDTYYHSAFAEWDQNNQNWYSDSRPDDVGLDVSESGAIDQYDFSFATNISNRVFIGATIAVTDLNYRMSSSYFENYLYTDNSMDYLDWGNTLRVDGTGYSFNLGVIVRPADYLRLGVAYNSPIWYKMTDSYWGYADTHNENYPEDPDVSGETPASPYPYTNYKLRTADKWIFSVAGIIGQTALISLDYELGNYKYMKLSDPYGYEHYEALNHDLIQKDFGLAHTLKLGAEVKITPQFAVRAGANWRTSPMKKEFREGAFEVFPAGTVAHYTLDKGTISYSVGLGYRFTPNFYMDLACVYRQYKEDAYAFSKVIIEDNNGLHTLVDSEAIGLKTNTTQVALTLGYKF
;
A
#
# COMPACT_ATOMS: atom_id res chain seq x y z
N MET A 1 -46.87 14.49 -7.39
CA MET A 1 -46.41 13.41 -6.49
C MET A 1 -44.99 12.89 -6.81
N ASN A 2 -44.23 13.48 -7.74
CA ASN A 2 -42.93 12.92 -8.20
C ASN A 2 -41.68 13.72 -7.77
N ARG A 3 -41.77 14.56 -6.72
CA ARG A 3 -40.60 15.24 -6.14
C ARG A 3 -40.34 14.88 -4.66
N ILE A 4 -41.33 14.27 -3.99
CA ILE A 4 -41.20 13.80 -2.60
C ILE A 4 -40.60 12.39 -2.56
N ALA A 5 -40.81 11.57 -3.60
CA ALA A 5 -40.20 10.24 -3.70
C ALA A 5 -38.67 10.27 -3.89
N CYS A 6 -38.11 11.26 -4.60
CA CYS A 6 -36.65 11.41 -4.70
C CYS A 6 -36.02 11.92 -3.39
N LEU A 7 -36.72 12.75 -2.61
CA LEU A 7 -36.23 13.22 -1.32
C LEU A 7 -36.23 12.11 -0.25
N LEU A 8 -37.18 11.18 -0.31
CA LEU A 8 -37.22 10.03 0.60
C LEU A 8 -36.20 8.94 0.24
N VAL A 9 -35.88 8.73 -1.04
CA VAL A 9 -34.77 7.83 -1.46
C VAL A 9 -33.39 8.45 -1.21
N SER A 10 -33.29 9.79 -1.20
CA SER A 10 -32.04 10.49 -0.82
C SER A 10 -31.83 10.52 0.70
N ALA A 11 -32.90 10.52 1.49
CA ALA A 11 -32.84 10.51 2.95
C ALA A 11 -32.53 9.12 3.54
N SER A 12 -32.87 8.02 2.85
CA SER A 12 -32.45 6.67 3.21
C SER A 12 -31.08 6.26 2.64
N LEU A 13 -30.43 7.13 1.85
CA LEU A 13 -29.02 7.02 1.45
C LEU A 13 -28.07 7.82 2.37
N LEU A 14 -28.60 8.47 3.41
CA LEU A 14 -27.84 9.24 4.41
C LEU A 14 -27.52 8.44 5.69
N SER A 15 -27.87 7.15 5.73
CA SER A 15 -27.43 6.20 6.75
C SER A 15 -26.31 5.30 6.20
N SER A 16 -25.25 5.91 5.69
CA SER A 16 -23.97 5.23 5.56
C SER A 16 -23.14 5.64 6.77
N GLY A 17 -23.12 4.80 7.80
CA GLY A 17 -22.18 4.93 8.90
C GLY A 17 -20.77 5.10 8.35
N VAL A 18 -20.03 6.06 8.90
CA VAL A 18 -18.69 6.35 8.41
C VAL A 18 -17.75 5.35 9.07
N VAL A 19 -17.25 4.37 8.31
CA VAL A 19 -16.29 3.37 8.80
C VAL A 19 -14.92 4.03 8.87
N PHE A 20 -14.58 4.61 10.02
CA PHE A 20 -13.29 5.25 10.27
C PHE A 20 -12.29 4.22 10.79
N ALA A 21 -11.55 3.60 9.87
CA ALA A 21 -10.51 2.62 10.21
C ALA A 21 -9.26 2.70 9.31
N GLN A 22 -9.18 3.62 8.34
CA GLN A 22 -8.02 3.66 7.43
C GLN A 22 -6.77 4.15 8.17
N GLY A 23 -5.69 3.39 8.05
CA GLY A 23 -4.46 3.61 8.81
C GLY A 23 -3.35 4.29 8.01
N GLU A 24 -2.31 4.68 8.75
CA GLU A 24 -1.07 5.23 8.20
C GLU A 24 -0.33 4.28 7.22
N LEU A 25 -0.50 2.96 7.40
CA LEU A 25 0.04 1.97 6.47
C LEU A 25 -0.67 1.97 5.11
N ASP A 26 -1.97 2.27 5.07
CA ASP A 26 -2.71 2.39 3.82
C ASP A 26 -2.28 3.64 3.05
N ALA A 27 -2.14 4.77 3.76
CA ALA A 27 -1.56 5.99 3.19
C ALA A 27 -0.18 5.74 2.58
N TYR A 28 0.68 4.98 3.28
CA TYR A 28 1.99 4.58 2.76
C TYR A 28 1.86 3.68 1.52
N ARG A 29 1.07 2.61 1.60
CA ARG A 29 0.86 1.61 0.54
C ARG A 29 0.47 2.25 -0.79
N TYR A 30 -0.47 3.19 -0.76
CA TYR A 30 -0.98 3.88 -1.95
C TYR A 30 -0.10 5.05 -2.42
N SER A 31 0.84 5.51 -1.58
CA SER A 31 1.84 6.52 -1.96
C SER A 31 3.07 5.93 -2.68
N GLN A 32 3.24 4.61 -2.62
CA GLN A 32 4.38 3.94 -3.24
C GLN A 32 4.24 3.81 -4.75
N THR A 33 5.34 4.11 -5.45
CA THR A 33 5.53 3.79 -6.87
C THR A 33 6.67 2.79 -7.03
N GLU A 34 6.60 1.98 -8.08
CA GLU A 34 7.62 1.01 -8.45
C GLU A 34 8.47 1.48 -9.62
N LEU A 35 9.62 0.82 -9.82
CA LEU A 35 10.43 0.99 -11.01
C LEU A 35 9.69 0.37 -12.21
N ASN A 36 8.77 1.10 -12.85
CA ASN A 36 8.07 0.69 -14.07
C ASN A 36 8.23 1.75 -15.17
N GLY A 37 8.20 1.31 -16.42
CA GLY A 37 8.40 2.14 -17.60
C GLY A 37 8.87 1.31 -18.80
N THR A 38 9.49 1.95 -19.78
CA THR A 38 10.07 1.24 -20.93
C THR A 38 11.19 0.29 -20.52
N ALA A 39 11.48 -0.71 -21.34
CA ALA A 39 12.61 -1.61 -21.13
C ALA A 39 13.95 -0.85 -21.08
N ARG A 40 14.09 0.25 -21.84
CA ARG A 40 15.26 1.12 -21.75
C ARG A 40 15.36 1.82 -20.38
N TYR A 41 14.27 2.37 -19.87
CA TYR A 41 14.18 2.96 -18.54
C TYR A 41 14.49 1.94 -17.43
N LEU A 42 13.87 0.77 -17.52
CA LEU A 42 14.06 -0.35 -16.60
C LEU A 42 15.51 -0.84 -16.61
N GLY A 43 16.13 -1.02 -17.77
CA GLY A 43 17.51 -1.49 -17.91
C GLY A 43 18.54 -0.58 -17.23
N MET A 44 18.22 0.71 -17.07
CA MET A 44 19.05 1.73 -16.41
C MET A 44 18.71 1.93 -14.92
N GLY A 45 17.89 1.05 -14.31
CA GLY A 45 17.46 1.21 -12.91
C GLY A 45 16.52 2.40 -12.67
N GLY A 46 16.01 3.02 -13.74
CA GLY A 46 15.17 4.22 -13.70
C GLY A 46 15.94 5.54 -13.54
N ALA A 47 17.26 5.54 -13.73
CA ALA A 47 18.10 6.75 -13.64
C ALA A 47 17.98 7.64 -14.89
N PHE A 48 16.81 8.24 -15.11
CA PHE A 48 16.50 9.03 -16.31
C PHE A 48 16.26 10.52 -16.04
N GLY A 49 16.43 11.00 -14.80
CA GLY A 49 16.16 12.37 -14.40
C GLY A 49 16.88 13.43 -15.25
N ALA A 50 18.19 13.31 -15.43
CA ALA A 50 18.98 14.23 -16.27
C ALA A 50 19.19 13.70 -17.70
N LEU A 51 19.09 12.38 -17.87
CA LEU A 51 19.30 11.73 -19.16
C LEU A 51 18.18 12.06 -20.15
N GLY A 52 16.92 11.95 -19.72
CA GLY A 52 15.72 12.15 -20.53
C GLY A 52 15.72 11.37 -21.84
N GLY A 53 14.94 11.82 -22.83
CA GLY A 53 14.87 11.16 -24.15
C GLY A 53 14.32 9.73 -24.10
N ASP A 54 13.54 9.43 -23.06
CA ASP A 54 12.72 8.23 -22.88
C ASP A 54 11.37 8.68 -22.31
N ILE A 55 10.27 8.04 -22.71
CA ILE A 55 8.93 8.46 -22.31
C ILE A 55 8.70 8.32 -20.81
N SER A 56 9.35 7.36 -20.16
CA SER A 56 9.26 7.15 -18.71
C SER A 56 9.81 8.35 -17.92
N SER A 57 10.56 9.26 -18.58
CA SER A 57 10.97 10.52 -17.96
C SER A 57 9.80 11.51 -17.75
N MET A 58 8.69 11.41 -18.48
CA MET A 58 7.53 12.31 -18.33
C MET A 58 6.90 12.27 -16.93
N SER A 59 6.90 11.09 -16.30
CA SER A 59 6.38 10.88 -14.94
C SER A 59 7.39 11.23 -13.85
N SER A 60 8.69 11.32 -14.16
CA SER A 60 9.75 11.64 -13.21
C SER A 60 10.29 13.07 -13.40
N ASN A 61 11.04 13.33 -14.47
CA ASN A 61 11.50 14.67 -14.85
C ASN A 61 10.97 15.06 -16.25
N PRO A 62 9.87 15.82 -16.35
CA PRO A 62 9.26 16.14 -17.63
C PRO A 62 10.12 16.99 -18.57
N ALA A 63 11.17 17.68 -18.08
CA ALA A 63 12.13 18.32 -18.97
C ALA A 63 12.86 17.32 -19.88
N GLY A 64 12.90 16.04 -19.51
CA GLY A 64 13.43 14.96 -20.33
C GLY A 64 12.69 14.79 -21.67
N LEU A 65 11.42 15.21 -21.74
CA LEU A 65 10.66 15.23 -22.98
C LEU A 65 11.21 16.24 -24.00
N GLY A 66 11.75 17.37 -23.54
CA GLY A 66 12.35 18.40 -24.42
C GLY A 66 13.64 17.94 -25.12
N ILE A 67 14.21 16.79 -24.72
CA ILE A 67 15.40 16.21 -25.34
C ILE A 67 15.07 15.49 -26.66
N TYR A 68 13.80 15.10 -26.85
CA TYR A 68 13.34 14.44 -28.07
C TYR A 68 13.51 15.35 -29.30
N ARG A 69 14.04 14.77 -30.39
CA ARG A 69 14.26 15.46 -31.68
C ARG A 69 13.44 14.88 -32.83
N SER A 70 12.52 13.97 -32.51
CA SER A 70 11.63 13.31 -33.45
C SER A 70 10.35 12.93 -32.72
N SER A 71 9.27 12.73 -33.46
CA SER A 71 8.06 12.16 -32.87
C SER A 71 8.26 10.67 -32.66
N GLU A 72 7.56 10.10 -31.69
CA GLU A 72 7.74 8.70 -31.32
C GLU A 72 6.45 8.09 -30.75
N ILE A 73 6.19 6.84 -31.09
CA ILE A 73 5.19 6.00 -30.41
C ILE A 73 5.92 4.82 -29.79
N VAL A 74 5.61 4.50 -28.54
CA VAL A 74 6.21 3.41 -27.78
C VAL A 74 5.14 2.59 -27.08
N THR A 75 5.35 1.28 -26.99
CA THR A 75 4.56 0.41 -26.12
C THR A 75 5.45 -0.61 -25.42
N THR A 76 5.07 -0.99 -24.21
CA THR A 76 5.80 -1.93 -23.38
C THR A 76 4.86 -2.98 -22.79
N LEU A 77 5.30 -4.25 -22.89
CA LEU A 77 4.66 -5.41 -22.29
C LEU A 77 5.66 -6.05 -21.32
N SER A 78 5.17 -6.63 -20.23
CA SER A 78 6.04 -7.43 -19.37
C SER A 78 5.40 -8.72 -18.86
N LEU A 79 6.29 -9.64 -18.49
CA LEU A 79 5.98 -10.82 -17.72
C LEU A 79 6.69 -10.71 -16.37
N SER A 80 5.92 -10.74 -15.28
CA SER A 80 6.44 -10.70 -13.92
C SER A 80 6.21 -12.03 -13.21
N SER A 81 7.26 -12.58 -12.59
CA SER A 81 7.19 -13.67 -11.63
C SER A 81 7.46 -13.14 -10.22
N ILE A 82 6.56 -13.41 -9.30
CA ILE A 82 6.56 -12.88 -7.94
C ILE A 82 6.61 -14.08 -7.01
N LYS A 83 7.61 -14.10 -6.12
CA LYS A 83 7.81 -15.15 -5.12
C LYS A 83 7.92 -14.54 -3.74
N ALA A 84 6.91 -14.74 -2.91
CA ALA A 84 6.94 -14.40 -1.49
C ALA A 84 7.42 -15.60 -0.69
N LYS A 85 8.34 -15.37 0.25
CA LYS A 85 8.82 -16.36 1.21
C LYS A 85 8.67 -15.80 2.61
N SER A 86 8.04 -16.54 3.50
CA SER A 86 7.92 -16.21 4.92
C SER A 86 8.80 -17.14 5.77
N ASP A 87 9.20 -16.64 6.93
CA ASP A 87 9.88 -17.39 7.98
C ASP A 87 9.31 -16.95 9.34
N TRP A 88 8.53 -17.83 9.97
CA TRP A 88 7.95 -17.64 11.29
C TRP A 88 8.62 -18.60 12.27
N GLY A 89 9.63 -18.12 13.01
CA GLY A 89 10.34 -18.94 13.99
C GLY A 89 10.99 -20.22 13.41
N GLY A 90 11.34 -20.24 12.11
CA GLY A 90 11.87 -21.41 11.41
C GLY A 90 10.85 -22.14 10.53
N SER A 91 9.54 -21.88 10.72
CA SER A 91 8.48 -22.36 9.83
C SER A 91 8.45 -21.53 8.55
N LYS A 92 8.65 -22.18 7.39
CA LYS A 92 8.78 -21.51 6.10
C LYS A 92 7.60 -21.84 5.19
N ALA A 93 7.02 -20.81 4.59
CA ALA A 93 6.07 -20.96 3.50
C ALA A 93 6.48 -20.13 2.29
N ASP A 94 6.08 -20.57 1.10
CA ASP A 94 6.27 -19.80 -0.13
C ASP A 94 5.04 -19.80 -1.01
N ALA A 95 4.86 -18.69 -1.72
CA ALA A 95 3.81 -18.50 -2.70
C ALA A 95 4.41 -17.89 -3.97
N ASN A 96 3.95 -18.37 -5.13
CA ASN A 96 4.38 -17.88 -6.43
C ASN A 96 3.19 -17.37 -7.26
N LYS A 97 3.44 -16.35 -8.07
CA LYS A 97 2.46 -15.80 -9.01
C LYS A 97 3.16 -15.31 -10.26
N THR A 98 2.66 -15.71 -11.43
CA THR A 98 3.13 -15.20 -12.71
C THR A 98 2.02 -14.38 -13.35
N LYS A 99 2.37 -13.18 -13.84
CA LYS A 99 1.41 -12.25 -14.42
C LYS A 99 1.98 -11.59 -15.67
N PHE A 100 1.17 -11.57 -16.72
CA PHE A 100 1.39 -10.74 -17.89
C PHE A 100 0.80 -9.35 -17.65
N ASN A 101 1.56 -8.30 -17.99
CA ASN A 101 1.16 -6.92 -17.82
C ASN A 101 1.31 -6.13 -19.13
N PHE A 102 0.35 -5.25 -19.37
CA PHE A 102 0.49 -4.14 -20.30
C PHE A 102 0.95 -2.92 -19.50
N ASP A 103 2.22 -2.55 -19.65
CA ASP A 103 2.85 -1.60 -18.73
C ASP A 103 2.78 -0.15 -19.20
N ASN A 104 2.91 0.06 -20.51
CA ASN A 104 2.95 1.41 -21.08
C ASN A 104 2.47 1.44 -22.53
N ILE A 105 1.80 2.55 -22.86
CA ILE A 105 1.74 3.06 -24.23
C ILE A 105 1.90 4.57 -24.19
N ALA A 106 2.63 5.10 -25.16
CA ALA A 106 2.88 6.51 -25.19
C ALA A 106 3.16 7.08 -26.58
N TYR A 107 2.96 8.39 -26.66
CA TYR A 107 3.19 9.21 -27.84
C TYR A 107 3.95 10.47 -27.46
N VAL A 108 4.93 10.84 -28.29
CA VAL A 108 5.63 12.12 -28.25
C VAL A 108 5.48 12.80 -29.61
N GLY A 109 4.98 14.03 -29.61
CA GLY A 109 5.03 14.94 -30.74
C GLY A 109 6.17 15.92 -30.59
N TYR A 110 7.05 16.01 -31.60
CA TYR A 110 8.14 16.97 -31.66
C TYR A 110 7.85 18.08 -32.69
N PHE A 111 7.99 19.33 -32.27
CA PHE A 111 7.71 20.51 -33.09
C PHE A 111 8.92 21.46 -33.10
N PRO A 112 9.75 21.45 -34.16
CA PRO A 112 10.86 22.39 -34.32
C PRO A 112 10.35 23.80 -34.67
N THR A 113 11.03 24.83 -34.17
CA THR A 113 10.71 26.24 -34.53
C THR A 113 11.49 26.74 -35.75
N GLY A 114 12.57 26.05 -36.13
CA GLY A 114 13.49 26.49 -37.17
C GLY A 114 14.54 27.51 -36.70
N ASN A 115 14.54 27.88 -35.41
CA ASN A 115 15.55 28.77 -34.83
C ASN A 115 16.79 27.99 -34.39
N ASP A 116 17.97 28.60 -34.55
CA ASP A 116 19.24 28.05 -34.06
C ASP A 116 19.52 28.40 -32.58
N GLU A 117 18.92 29.48 -32.08
CA GLU A 117 19.03 29.94 -30.69
C GLU A 117 17.68 30.36 -30.12
N GLY A 118 17.60 30.45 -28.79
CA GLY A 118 16.34 30.70 -28.09
C GLY A 118 15.49 29.44 -28.07
N LEU A 119 14.19 29.54 -28.32
CA LEU A 119 13.32 28.38 -28.40
C LEU A 119 13.56 27.65 -29.73
N ILE A 120 14.26 26.50 -29.67
CA ILE A 120 14.61 25.67 -30.85
C ILE A 120 13.50 24.66 -31.17
N GLY A 121 12.77 24.22 -30.16
CA GLY A 121 11.67 23.28 -30.33
C GLY A 121 10.88 23.07 -29.06
N TRP A 122 9.71 22.48 -29.21
CA TRP A 122 8.84 22.08 -28.12
C TRP A 122 8.19 20.73 -28.42
N ASN A 123 7.80 20.06 -27.35
CA ASN A 123 7.34 18.70 -27.38
C ASN A 123 6.07 18.58 -26.56
N VAL A 124 5.14 17.77 -27.04
CA VAL A 124 3.97 17.33 -26.28
C VAL A 124 4.03 15.82 -26.13
N GLY A 125 3.60 15.33 -24.99
CA GLY A 125 3.62 13.91 -24.68
C GLY A 125 2.31 13.48 -24.06
N PHE A 126 1.87 12.29 -24.44
CA PHE A 126 0.86 11.53 -23.71
C PHE A 126 1.42 10.16 -23.36
N SER A 127 1.27 9.74 -22.12
CA SER A 127 1.62 8.37 -21.72
C SER A 127 0.64 7.78 -20.74
N TYR A 128 0.30 6.52 -20.96
CA TYR A 128 -0.29 5.65 -19.96
C TYR A 128 0.84 4.80 -19.35
N ASN A 129 0.90 4.75 -18.03
CA ASN A 129 1.90 4.01 -17.27
C ASN A 129 1.26 3.27 -16.10
N ARG A 130 1.52 1.96 -15.98
CA ARG A 130 1.27 1.24 -14.73
C ARG A 130 2.40 1.50 -13.74
N VAL A 131 2.18 2.38 -12.77
CA VAL A 131 3.22 2.85 -11.83
C VAL A 131 3.36 1.99 -10.58
N LYS A 132 2.35 1.18 -10.25
CA LYS A 132 2.39 0.21 -9.14
C LYS A 132 1.59 -1.04 -9.50
N ASN A 133 2.12 -2.21 -9.16
CA ASN A 133 1.42 -3.47 -9.28
C ASN A 133 1.24 -4.10 -7.90
N PHE A 134 0.00 -4.28 -7.45
CA PHE A 134 -0.30 -4.86 -6.14
C PHE A 134 -0.37 -6.39 -6.14
N ASN A 135 -0.16 -7.04 -7.29
CA ASN A 135 -0.41 -8.47 -7.39
C ASN A 135 0.62 -9.26 -6.60
N ARG A 136 0.18 -9.87 -5.49
CA ARG A 136 1.04 -10.67 -4.63
C ARG A 136 0.17 -11.66 -3.88
N ASN A 137 0.69 -12.86 -3.68
CA ASN A 137 0.15 -13.79 -2.71
C ASN A 137 1.26 -14.09 -1.70
N TYR A 138 0.93 -14.18 -0.42
CA TYR A 138 1.84 -14.68 0.60
C TYR A 138 1.09 -15.50 1.63
N ARG A 139 1.80 -16.47 2.21
CA ARG A 139 1.30 -17.34 3.26
C ARG A 139 2.22 -17.22 4.45
N LEU A 140 1.66 -17.12 5.65
CA LEU A 140 2.35 -17.26 6.92
C LEU A 140 1.83 -18.54 7.58
N ARG A 141 2.71 -19.30 8.23
CA ARG A 141 2.30 -20.46 9.03
C ARG A 141 3.27 -20.67 10.18
N GLY A 142 2.78 -20.87 11.38
CA GLY A 142 3.61 -21.01 12.58
C GLY A 142 2.77 -21.10 13.84
N THR A 143 3.34 -20.68 14.96
CA THR A 143 2.68 -20.62 16.27
C THR A 143 2.86 -19.23 16.87
N GLN A 144 1.98 -18.87 17.80
CA GLN A 144 1.98 -17.56 18.47
C GLN A 144 1.62 -17.71 19.95
N ASN A 145 2.03 -16.73 20.76
CA ASN A 145 1.77 -16.74 22.19
C ASN A 145 0.38 -16.21 22.57
N TYR A 146 -0.26 -15.46 21.68
CA TYR A 146 -1.59 -14.88 21.87
C TYR A 146 -2.47 -15.20 20.67
N SER A 147 -3.75 -15.40 20.92
CA SER A 147 -4.78 -15.55 19.89
C SER A 147 -5.21 -14.19 19.32
N LEU A 148 -5.75 -14.20 18.09
CA LEU A 148 -6.56 -13.12 17.54
C LEU A 148 -7.78 -12.82 18.43
N ALA A 149 -8.32 -13.83 19.13
CA ALA A 149 -9.37 -13.63 20.12
C ALA A 149 -8.87 -12.79 21.32
N ASP A 150 -7.64 -13.01 21.81
CA ASP A 150 -7.04 -12.18 22.85
C ASP A 150 -6.87 -10.74 22.38
N TYR A 151 -6.40 -10.56 21.14
CA TYR A 151 -6.29 -9.24 20.50
C TYR A 151 -7.65 -8.55 20.42
N ALA A 152 -8.68 -9.24 19.94
CA ALA A 152 -10.02 -8.69 19.81
C ALA A 152 -10.66 -8.33 21.16
N ALA A 153 -10.45 -9.17 22.19
CA ALA A 153 -10.92 -8.93 23.55
C ALA A 153 -10.24 -7.72 24.19
N ALA A 154 -8.92 -7.58 23.99
CA ALA A 154 -8.18 -6.40 24.43
C ALA A 154 -8.68 -5.13 23.71
N LYS A 155 -8.90 -5.18 22.40
CA LYS A 155 -9.48 -4.05 21.65
C LYS A 155 -10.89 -3.68 22.11
N ALA A 156 -11.71 -4.66 22.50
CA ALA A 156 -13.04 -4.44 23.03
C ALA A 156 -12.99 -3.79 24.42
N SER A 157 -12.07 -4.25 25.27
CA SER A 157 -11.92 -3.81 26.66
C SER A 157 -11.27 -2.43 26.80
N TYR A 158 -10.43 -2.05 25.84
CA TYR A 158 -9.64 -0.82 25.84
C TYR A 158 -9.89 -0.01 24.55
N ALA A 159 -11.17 0.27 24.29
CA ALA A 159 -11.62 0.91 23.06
C ALA A 159 -11.24 2.39 22.95
N GLY A 160 -11.03 3.07 24.07
CA GLY A 160 -10.58 4.46 24.09
C GLY A 160 -10.24 4.96 25.49
N THR A 161 -9.84 6.23 25.57
CA THR A 161 -9.56 6.93 26.84
C THR A 161 -10.53 8.09 27.04
N ASP A 162 -11.03 8.24 28.26
CA ASP A 162 -11.86 9.38 28.62
C ASP A 162 -11.01 10.66 28.61
N ARG A 163 -11.53 11.72 27.96
CA ARG A 163 -10.77 12.97 27.77
C ARG A 163 -10.53 13.74 29.06
N ASN A 164 -11.32 13.51 30.10
CA ASN A 164 -11.26 14.25 31.36
C ASN A 164 -10.47 13.48 32.43
N SER A 165 -10.69 12.17 32.55
CA SER A 165 -9.98 11.33 33.53
C SER A 165 -8.70 10.71 32.97
N GLY A 166 -8.59 10.55 31.65
CA GLY A 166 -7.51 9.80 31.01
C GLY A 166 -7.62 8.29 31.20
N GLU A 167 -8.69 7.81 31.85
CA GLU A 167 -8.92 6.39 32.10
C GLU A 167 -9.41 5.68 30.85
N TRP A 168 -9.00 4.42 30.69
CA TRP A 168 -9.48 3.57 29.61
C TRP A 168 -10.93 3.15 29.82
N PHE A 169 -11.68 3.04 28.74
CA PHE A 169 -13.01 2.45 28.72
C PHE A 169 -13.15 1.43 27.59
N GLY A 170 -13.95 0.40 27.83
CA GLY A 170 -14.32 -0.60 26.84
C GLY A 170 -15.68 -0.32 26.20
N ILE A 171 -16.01 -1.11 25.19
CA ILE A 171 -17.33 -1.09 24.55
C ILE A 171 -18.32 -1.78 25.49
N PRO A 172 -19.45 -1.16 25.86
CA PRO A 172 -20.47 -1.84 26.66
C PRO A 172 -21.07 -3.05 25.93
N GLU A 173 -21.33 -4.15 26.63
CA GLU A 173 -21.89 -5.37 26.03
C GLU A 173 -23.21 -5.13 25.28
N ASN A 174 -24.09 -4.28 25.79
CA ASN A 174 -25.34 -3.91 25.12
C ASN A 174 -25.15 -3.07 23.82
N GLU A 175 -23.95 -2.61 23.53
CA GLU A 175 -23.59 -1.94 22.28
C GLU A 175 -22.87 -2.88 21.29
N MET A 176 -22.63 -4.14 21.66
CA MET A 176 -22.12 -5.17 20.75
C MET A 176 -23.23 -5.74 19.85
N PRO A 177 -22.89 -6.28 18.67
CA PRO A 177 -23.85 -6.96 17.81
C PRO A 177 -24.42 -8.21 18.51
N PRO A 178 -25.64 -8.65 18.13
CA PRO A 178 -26.24 -9.84 18.71
C PRO A 178 -25.33 -11.08 18.57
N PHE A 179 -25.03 -11.75 19.68
CA PHE A 179 -24.20 -12.95 19.72
C PHE A 179 -24.78 -14.06 18.84
N GLY A 180 -23.96 -14.64 17.94
CA GLY A 180 -24.32 -15.76 17.06
C GLY A 180 -25.45 -15.49 16.07
N VAL A 181 -25.89 -14.24 15.90
CA VAL A 181 -27.05 -13.90 15.06
C VAL A 181 -26.67 -12.81 14.07
N VAL A 182 -26.71 -13.15 12.77
CA VAL A 182 -26.58 -12.20 11.65
C VAL A 182 -27.97 -11.82 11.15
N ASN A 183 -28.38 -10.56 11.37
CA ASN A 183 -29.70 -10.06 10.98
C ASN A 183 -29.67 -8.55 10.69
N ASN A 184 -30.81 -7.93 10.39
CA ASN A 184 -30.84 -6.48 10.11
C ASN A 184 -30.51 -5.61 11.35
N GLU A 185 -30.59 -6.16 12.57
CA GLU A 185 -30.23 -5.44 13.79
C GLU A 185 -28.72 -5.37 13.98
N SER A 186 -27.95 -6.39 13.54
CA SER A 186 -26.49 -6.34 13.56
C SER A 186 -25.95 -5.19 12.70
N ASP A 187 -26.57 -4.91 11.55
CA ASP A 187 -26.14 -3.82 10.65
C ASP A 187 -26.17 -2.44 11.32
N LEU A 188 -27.23 -2.17 12.09
CA LEU A 188 -27.38 -0.91 12.83
C LEU A 188 -26.38 -0.76 13.97
N VAL A 189 -25.91 -1.88 14.54
CA VAL A 189 -24.93 -1.87 15.62
C VAL A 189 -23.54 -1.59 15.06
N TYR A 190 -23.16 -2.23 13.95
CA TYR A 190 -21.88 -1.97 13.28
C TYR A 190 -21.69 -0.48 12.94
N ASP A 191 -22.73 0.21 12.47
CA ASP A 191 -22.66 1.66 12.22
C ASP A 191 -22.27 2.47 13.47
N LYS A 192 -22.73 2.04 14.66
CA LYS A 192 -22.40 2.71 15.93
C LYS A 192 -21.00 2.37 16.42
N LEU A 193 -20.50 1.16 16.13
CA LEU A 193 -19.15 0.73 16.52
C LEU A 193 -18.03 1.57 15.91
N GLY A 194 -18.32 2.35 14.86
CA GLY A 194 -17.40 3.36 14.33
C GLY A 194 -16.99 4.43 15.35
N ALA A 195 -17.79 4.68 16.40
CA ALA A 195 -17.45 5.62 17.46
C ALA A 195 -16.29 5.13 18.37
N TYR A 196 -16.02 3.83 18.39
CA TYR A 196 -15.04 3.17 19.27
C TYR A 196 -13.71 2.89 18.54
N ASN A 197 -13.16 3.90 17.84
CA ASN A 197 -11.90 3.78 17.10
C ASN A 197 -11.84 2.55 16.17
N GLY A 198 -12.94 2.29 15.44
CA GLY A 198 -13.04 1.13 14.56
C GLY A 198 -13.35 -0.19 15.29
N GLY A 199 -14.33 -0.19 16.19
CA GLY A 199 -14.74 -1.36 16.99
C GLY A 199 -15.34 -2.54 16.20
N TRP A 200 -15.28 -2.52 14.86
CA TRP A 200 -15.83 -3.57 13.99
C TRP A 200 -15.14 -4.91 14.18
N LEU A 201 -13.81 -4.91 14.38
CA LEU A 201 -13.06 -6.13 14.69
C LEU A 201 -13.56 -6.76 15.99
N SER A 202 -13.71 -5.95 17.04
CA SER A 202 -14.27 -6.40 18.33
C SER A 202 -15.72 -6.86 18.21
N GLY A 203 -16.55 -6.14 17.46
CA GLY A 203 -17.94 -6.51 17.21
C GLY A 203 -18.08 -7.84 16.47
N LEU A 204 -17.31 -8.04 15.39
CA LEU A 204 -17.29 -9.31 14.66
C LEU A 204 -16.80 -10.46 15.54
N ALA A 205 -15.75 -10.25 16.34
CA ALA A 205 -15.26 -11.26 17.28
C ALA A 205 -16.30 -11.63 18.35
N TYR A 206 -17.06 -10.66 18.88
CA TYR A 206 -18.14 -10.94 19.83
C TYR A 206 -19.30 -11.68 19.16
N GLN A 207 -19.72 -11.25 17.96
CA GLN A 207 -20.79 -11.89 17.22
C GLN A 207 -20.47 -13.35 16.88
N SER A 208 -19.22 -13.64 16.52
CA SER A 208 -18.77 -14.98 16.16
C SER A 208 -18.37 -15.84 17.37
N GLY A 209 -18.56 -15.38 18.60
CA GLY A 209 -18.24 -16.16 19.80
C GLY A 209 -16.75 -16.32 20.10
N MET A 210 -15.87 -15.55 19.44
CA MET A 210 -14.43 -15.55 19.74
C MET A 210 -14.12 -14.90 21.09
N ILE A 211 -14.95 -13.95 21.53
CA ILE A 211 -14.78 -13.23 22.79
C ILE A 211 -16.10 -13.18 23.57
N GLY A 212 -15.99 -13.17 24.90
CA GLY A 212 -17.12 -13.07 25.83
C GLY A 212 -16.90 -11.98 26.87
N ALA A 213 -17.99 -11.45 27.43
CA ALA A 213 -17.92 -10.51 28.56
C ALA A 213 -17.55 -11.26 29.86
N ASN A 214 -16.73 -10.63 30.70
CA ASN A 214 -16.24 -11.25 31.94
C ASN A 214 -17.35 -11.56 32.94
N GLN A 215 -18.42 -10.76 32.93
CA GLN A 215 -19.61 -10.93 33.76
C GLN A 215 -20.84 -10.91 32.89
N ALA A 216 -21.84 -11.73 33.23
CA ALA A 216 -23.16 -11.68 32.61
C ALA A 216 -23.93 -10.41 33.03
N ASN A 217 -23.48 -9.26 32.51
CA ASN A 217 -23.99 -7.93 32.81
C ASN A 217 -23.95 -7.10 31.53
N VAL A 218 -25.12 -6.65 31.09
CA VAL A 218 -25.32 -5.87 29.85
C VAL A 218 -24.51 -4.58 29.75
N ASN A 219 -23.91 -4.11 30.84
CA ASN A 219 -23.03 -2.94 30.87
C ASN A 219 -21.57 -3.31 31.17
N ASP A 220 -21.20 -4.58 31.13
CA ASP A 220 -19.81 -4.99 31.23
C ASP A 220 -19.04 -4.44 30.03
N THR A 221 -17.82 -4.00 30.30
CA THR A 221 -16.91 -3.39 29.33
C THR A 221 -15.60 -4.17 29.24
N TYR A 222 -15.46 -5.27 29.98
CA TYR A 222 -14.27 -6.12 29.96
C TYR A 222 -14.57 -7.46 29.32
N TYR A 223 -13.69 -7.87 28.42
CA TYR A 223 -13.83 -9.05 27.60
C TYR A 223 -12.64 -9.98 27.77
N HIS A 224 -12.87 -11.26 27.50
CA HIS A 224 -11.84 -12.28 27.43
C HIS A 224 -11.98 -13.10 26.15
N SER A 225 -10.89 -13.76 25.75
CA SER A 225 -10.92 -14.77 24.70
C SER A 225 -11.79 -15.96 25.13
N ALA A 226 -12.55 -16.52 24.20
CA ALA A 226 -13.27 -17.78 24.40
C ALA A 226 -12.32 -18.96 24.71
N PHE A 227 -11.05 -18.84 24.33
CA PHE A 227 -10.01 -19.82 24.62
C PHE A 227 -9.22 -19.46 25.89
N ALA A 228 -9.57 -18.41 26.63
CA ALA A 228 -8.91 -18.09 27.90
C ALA A 228 -9.37 -19.03 29.03
N GLU A 229 -8.52 -19.21 30.04
CA GLU A 229 -8.85 -19.97 31.25
C GLU A 229 -9.14 -19.03 32.43
N TRP A 230 -10.10 -19.41 33.28
CA TRP A 230 -10.44 -18.65 34.48
C TRP A 230 -9.54 -19.01 35.66
N ASP A 231 -8.73 -18.05 36.14
CA ASP A 231 -7.96 -18.21 37.37
C ASP A 231 -8.83 -17.88 38.59
N GLN A 232 -9.26 -18.93 39.30
CA GLN A 232 -10.07 -18.81 40.52
C GLN A 232 -9.38 -18.03 41.65
N ASN A 233 -8.04 -18.01 41.70
CA ASN A 233 -7.31 -17.37 42.80
C ASN A 233 -7.21 -15.86 42.61
N ASN A 234 -7.00 -15.43 41.37
CA ASN A 234 -6.86 -14.01 41.01
C ASN A 234 -8.16 -13.39 40.48
N GLN A 235 -9.23 -14.18 40.36
CA GLN A 235 -10.54 -13.78 39.82
C GLN A 235 -10.41 -13.06 38.46
N ASN A 236 -9.57 -13.60 37.59
CA ASN A 236 -9.28 -13.00 36.29
C ASN A 236 -9.13 -14.09 35.22
N TRP A 237 -9.42 -13.72 33.97
CA TRP A 237 -9.15 -14.56 32.81
C TRP A 237 -7.68 -14.43 32.41
N TYR A 238 -7.03 -15.56 32.15
CA TYR A 238 -5.66 -15.61 31.66
C TYR A 238 -5.61 -16.32 30.31
N SER A 239 -4.86 -15.75 29.36
CA SER A 239 -4.62 -16.33 28.03
C SER A 239 -3.68 -17.54 28.17
N ASP A 240 -4.20 -18.72 28.54
CA ASP A 240 -3.40 -19.95 28.63
C ASP A 240 -3.33 -20.72 27.30
N SER A 241 -4.38 -20.61 26.47
CA SER A 241 -4.46 -21.33 25.20
C SER A 241 -3.65 -20.63 24.10
N ARG A 242 -2.41 -21.05 23.95
CA ARG A 242 -1.62 -20.73 22.75
C ARG A 242 -2.09 -21.62 21.61
N PRO A 243 -2.44 -21.07 20.44
CA PRO A 243 -2.82 -21.91 19.32
C PRO A 243 -1.63 -22.72 18.81
N ASP A 244 -1.89 -23.99 18.50
CA ASP A 244 -0.90 -24.99 18.08
C ASP A 244 -0.51 -24.87 16.61
N ASP A 245 -1.42 -24.40 15.76
CA ASP A 245 -1.16 -24.12 14.35
C ASP A 245 -1.93 -22.88 13.91
N VAL A 246 -1.19 -21.90 13.40
CA VAL A 246 -1.73 -20.63 12.92
C VAL A 246 -1.34 -20.45 11.47
N GLY A 247 -2.30 -20.06 10.65
CA GLY A 247 -2.07 -19.75 9.25
C GLY A 247 -2.69 -18.43 8.84
N LEU A 248 -2.01 -17.70 7.95
CA LEU A 248 -2.52 -16.52 7.27
C LEU A 248 -2.25 -16.65 5.78
N ASP A 249 -3.30 -16.67 4.98
CA ASP A 249 -3.23 -16.58 3.53
C ASP A 249 -3.73 -15.20 3.07
N VAL A 250 -2.91 -14.47 2.32
CA VAL A 250 -3.26 -13.14 1.79
C VAL A 250 -3.07 -13.11 0.28
N SER A 251 -4.11 -12.64 -0.42
CA SER A 251 -4.07 -12.36 -1.84
C SER A 251 -4.37 -10.89 -2.11
N GLU A 252 -3.43 -10.24 -2.78
CA GLU A 252 -3.50 -8.86 -3.20
C GLU A 252 -3.51 -8.77 -4.72
N SER A 253 -4.29 -7.82 -5.24
CA SER A 253 -4.38 -7.55 -6.67
C SER A 253 -4.79 -6.10 -6.95
N GLY A 254 -4.83 -5.75 -8.23
CA GLY A 254 -5.01 -4.37 -8.68
C GLY A 254 -3.71 -3.68 -9.12
N ALA A 255 -3.79 -2.38 -9.38
CA ALA A 255 -2.72 -1.54 -9.88
C ALA A 255 -2.99 -0.06 -9.60
N ILE A 256 -1.93 0.75 -9.74
CA ILE A 256 -2.06 2.20 -9.93
C ILE A 256 -1.65 2.49 -11.37
N ASP A 257 -2.59 3.04 -12.13
CA ASP A 257 -2.42 3.40 -13.53
C ASP A 257 -2.44 4.94 -13.66
N GLN A 258 -1.45 5.50 -14.37
CA GLN A 258 -1.22 6.93 -14.48
C GLN A 258 -1.26 7.38 -15.94
N TYR A 259 -1.96 8.49 -16.18
CA TYR A 259 -2.15 9.13 -17.47
C TYR A 259 -1.48 10.50 -17.44
N ASP A 260 -0.36 10.63 -18.14
CA ASP A 260 0.45 11.84 -18.15
C ASP A 260 0.18 12.66 -19.41
N PHE A 261 -0.04 13.95 -19.21
CA PHE A 261 -0.08 14.96 -20.26
C PHE A 261 1.08 15.92 -20.04
N SER A 262 2.06 15.90 -20.92
CA SER A 262 3.31 16.63 -20.73
C SER A 262 3.55 17.64 -21.84
N PHE A 263 4.19 18.73 -21.46
CA PHE A 263 4.73 19.73 -22.37
C PHE A 263 6.17 20.04 -21.96
N ALA A 264 7.07 20.15 -22.93
CA ALA A 264 8.44 20.54 -22.68
C ALA A 264 9.03 21.38 -23.80
N THR A 265 9.99 22.23 -23.45
CA THR A 265 10.67 23.14 -24.38
C THR A 265 12.17 22.90 -24.37
N ASN A 266 12.79 23.03 -25.55
CA ASN A 266 14.23 23.05 -25.74
C ASN A 266 14.69 24.48 -26.04
N ILE A 267 15.48 25.06 -25.14
CA ILE A 267 16.04 26.41 -25.24
C ILE A 267 17.54 26.30 -25.52
N SER A 268 17.95 26.71 -26.72
CA SER A 268 19.33 26.75 -27.18
C SER A 268 20.11 25.44 -27.03
N ASN A 269 19.45 24.27 -26.97
CA ASN A 269 20.05 22.96 -26.64
C ASN A 269 20.77 22.91 -25.28
N ARG A 270 20.59 23.93 -24.44
CA ARG A 270 21.26 24.11 -23.16
C ARG A 270 20.32 24.00 -21.98
N VAL A 271 19.10 24.49 -22.11
CA VAL A 271 18.10 24.47 -21.04
C VAL A 271 16.84 23.81 -21.55
N PHE A 272 16.36 22.84 -20.80
CA PHE A 272 15.12 22.12 -21.07
C PHE A 272 14.22 22.32 -19.87
N ILE A 273 12.98 22.67 -20.12
CA ILE A 273 11.96 22.90 -19.08
C ILE A 273 10.76 22.05 -19.47
N GLY A 274 10.16 21.38 -18.50
CA GLY A 274 8.97 20.59 -18.74
C GLY A 274 7.99 20.63 -17.57
N ALA A 275 6.73 20.39 -17.92
CA ALA A 275 5.64 20.24 -16.98
C ALA A 275 4.76 19.06 -17.39
N THR A 276 4.24 18.33 -16.41
CA THR A 276 3.26 17.25 -16.60
C THR A 276 2.08 17.48 -15.67
N ILE A 277 0.88 17.27 -16.18
CA ILE A 277 -0.30 17.01 -15.36
C ILE A 277 -0.61 15.52 -15.49
N ALA A 278 -0.75 14.85 -14.36
CA ALA A 278 -1.04 13.42 -14.32
C ALA A 278 -2.41 13.19 -13.68
N VAL A 279 -3.19 12.29 -14.28
CA VAL A 279 -4.40 11.72 -13.70
C VAL A 279 -4.09 10.28 -13.31
N THR A 280 -4.53 9.85 -12.15
CA THR A 280 -4.21 8.53 -11.62
C THR A 280 -5.48 7.79 -11.26
N ASP A 281 -5.56 6.53 -11.67
CA ASP A 281 -6.59 5.57 -11.28
C ASP A 281 -5.95 4.51 -10.37
N LEU A 282 -6.55 4.31 -9.21
CA LEU A 282 -6.09 3.37 -8.20
C LEU A 282 -7.18 2.31 -8.03
N ASN A 283 -6.79 1.07 -8.23
CA ASN A 283 -7.62 -0.08 -7.91
C ASN A 283 -6.78 -1.04 -7.05
N TYR A 284 -7.27 -1.34 -5.87
CA TYR A 284 -6.67 -2.31 -4.97
C TYR A 284 -7.75 -3.26 -4.43
N ARG A 285 -7.41 -4.54 -4.39
CA ARG A 285 -8.27 -5.60 -3.89
C ARG A 285 -7.43 -6.54 -3.04
N MET A 286 -7.88 -6.78 -1.81
CA MET A 286 -7.27 -7.71 -0.88
C MET A 286 -8.32 -8.70 -0.41
N SER A 287 -7.91 -9.97 -0.29
CA SER A 287 -8.61 -10.99 0.47
C SER A 287 -7.61 -11.67 1.40
N SER A 288 -8.02 -11.95 2.62
CA SER A 288 -7.22 -12.71 3.58
C SER A 288 -8.06 -13.75 4.31
N SER A 289 -7.45 -14.88 4.61
CA SER A 289 -7.99 -15.93 5.46
C SER A 289 -6.97 -16.22 6.55
N TYR A 290 -7.39 -16.07 7.80
CA TYR A 290 -6.61 -16.37 8.97
C TYR A 290 -7.28 -17.50 9.73
N PHE A 291 -6.51 -18.41 10.30
CA PHE A 291 -7.04 -19.47 11.14
C PHE A 291 -6.11 -19.76 12.31
N GLU A 292 -6.70 -20.27 13.40
CA GLU A 292 -5.97 -20.84 14.53
C GLU A 292 -6.62 -22.17 14.91
N ASN A 293 -5.79 -23.18 15.18
CA ASN A 293 -6.22 -24.48 15.68
C ASN A 293 -5.63 -24.74 17.07
N TYR A 294 -6.44 -25.31 17.96
CA TYR A 294 -6.09 -25.75 19.30
C TYR A 294 -6.30 -27.27 19.36
N LEU A 295 -5.22 -28.02 19.57
CA LEU A 295 -5.19 -29.47 19.42
C LEU A 295 -5.19 -30.15 20.80
N TYR A 296 -6.22 -30.95 21.08
CA TYR A 296 -6.33 -31.68 22.34
C TYR A 296 -5.82 -33.12 22.26
N THR A 297 -5.46 -33.69 23.41
CA THR A 297 -4.86 -35.05 23.49
C THR A 297 -5.83 -36.18 23.13
N ASP A 298 -7.13 -35.93 23.12
CA ASP A 298 -8.19 -36.87 22.75
C ASP A 298 -8.55 -36.80 21.24
N ASN A 299 -7.81 -36.00 20.47
CA ASN A 299 -8.03 -35.66 19.07
C ASN A 299 -9.25 -34.77 18.78
N SER A 300 -9.86 -34.14 19.79
CA SER A 300 -10.73 -32.99 19.50
C SER A 300 -9.89 -31.77 19.12
N MET A 301 -10.55 -30.80 18.49
CA MET A 301 -9.90 -29.59 18.00
C MET A 301 -10.86 -28.43 18.08
N ASP A 302 -10.45 -27.42 18.82
CA ASP A 302 -11.08 -26.10 18.78
C ASP A 302 -10.41 -25.26 17.69
N TYR A 303 -11.16 -24.36 17.06
CA TYR A 303 -10.62 -23.50 16.02
C TYR A 303 -11.32 -22.16 15.94
N LEU A 304 -10.63 -21.20 15.35
CA LEU A 304 -11.26 -19.98 14.85
C LEU A 304 -10.77 -19.70 13.43
N ASP A 305 -11.68 -19.19 12.60
CA ASP A 305 -11.42 -18.72 11.25
C ASP A 305 -11.79 -17.24 11.15
N TRP A 306 -10.97 -16.46 10.45
CA TRP A 306 -11.16 -15.02 10.29
C TRP A 306 -10.85 -14.59 8.86
N GLY A 307 -11.90 -14.19 8.14
CA GLY A 307 -11.81 -13.81 6.74
C GLY A 307 -12.07 -12.33 6.50
N ASN A 308 -11.33 -11.73 5.57
CA ASN A 308 -11.53 -10.34 5.19
C ASN A 308 -11.46 -10.15 3.67
N THR A 309 -12.24 -9.18 3.20
CA THR A 309 -12.16 -8.62 1.85
C THR A 309 -12.13 -7.10 1.95
N LEU A 310 -11.15 -6.48 1.31
CA LEU A 310 -11.00 -5.04 1.18
C LEU A 310 -10.93 -4.67 -0.29
N ARG A 311 -11.78 -3.73 -0.71
CA ARG A 311 -11.76 -3.14 -2.04
C ARG A 311 -11.52 -1.65 -1.92
N VAL A 312 -10.52 -1.15 -2.62
CA VAL A 312 -10.20 0.28 -2.62
C VAL A 312 -10.18 0.76 -4.06
N ASP A 313 -10.96 1.80 -4.34
CA ASP A 313 -11.01 2.49 -5.61
C ASP A 313 -10.68 3.96 -5.39
N GLY A 314 -9.86 4.54 -6.25
CA GLY A 314 -9.40 5.92 -6.08
C GLY A 314 -9.11 6.61 -7.40
N THR A 315 -9.42 7.90 -7.46
CA THR A 315 -9.03 8.76 -8.59
C THR A 315 -8.29 9.97 -8.06
N GLY A 316 -7.13 10.24 -8.65
CA GLY A 316 -6.24 11.31 -8.21
C GLY A 316 -5.70 12.16 -9.34
N TYR A 317 -5.12 13.29 -8.96
CA TYR A 317 -4.38 14.15 -9.87
C TYR A 317 -3.09 14.62 -9.21
N SER A 318 -2.09 14.93 -10.02
CA SER A 318 -0.82 15.50 -9.59
C SER A 318 -0.20 16.35 -10.71
N PHE A 319 0.83 17.12 -10.36
CA PHE A 319 1.63 17.86 -11.31
C PHE A 319 3.12 17.63 -11.07
N ASN A 320 3.88 17.57 -12.15
CA ASN A 320 5.34 17.43 -12.09
C ASN A 320 5.98 18.58 -12.86
N LEU A 321 7.07 19.11 -12.33
CA LEU A 321 7.86 20.16 -12.94
C LEU A 321 9.31 19.71 -13.03
N GLY A 322 9.98 20.08 -14.11
CA GLY A 322 11.32 19.60 -14.41
C GLY A 322 12.17 20.63 -15.12
N VAL A 323 13.45 20.65 -14.82
CA VAL A 323 14.47 21.41 -15.54
C VAL A 323 15.69 20.51 -15.76
N ILE A 324 16.26 20.56 -16.96
CA ILE A 324 17.55 19.95 -17.30
C ILE A 324 18.43 21.02 -17.92
N VAL A 325 19.67 21.12 -17.45
CA VAL A 325 20.69 21.99 -18.02
C VAL A 325 21.86 21.17 -18.57
N ARG A 326 22.43 21.63 -19.68
CA ARG A 326 23.58 21.05 -20.35
C ARG A 326 24.72 22.06 -20.36
N PRO A 327 25.51 22.16 -19.28
CA PRO A 327 26.63 23.10 -19.21
C PRO A 327 27.76 22.74 -20.19
N ALA A 328 27.89 21.47 -20.53
CA ALA A 328 28.79 20.95 -21.55
C ALA A 328 28.08 19.84 -22.33
N ASP A 329 28.56 19.51 -23.53
CA ASP A 329 27.90 18.50 -24.36
C ASP A 329 27.85 17.11 -23.71
N TYR A 330 28.87 16.79 -22.91
CA TYR A 330 29.04 15.53 -22.19
C TYR A 330 28.38 15.50 -20.81
N LEU A 331 27.79 16.60 -20.32
CA LEU A 331 27.23 16.68 -18.97
C LEU A 331 25.80 17.21 -18.98
N ARG A 332 24.91 16.53 -18.25
CA ARG A 332 23.55 16.98 -17.98
C ARG A 332 23.30 17.00 -16.48
N LEU A 333 22.66 18.05 -16.01
CA LEU A 333 22.21 18.20 -14.63
C LEU A 333 20.71 18.44 -14.65
N GLY A 334 19.95 17.75 -13.81
CA GLY A 334 18.50 17.88 -13.78
C GLY A 334 17.96 18.00 -12.36
N VAL A 335 16.92 18.81 -12.21
CA VAL A 335 16.11 18.91 -10.99
C VAL A 335 14.66 18.77 -11.37
N ALA A 336 13.91 17.96 -10.62
CA ALA A 336 12.48 17.84 -10.78
C ALA A 336 11.77 17.84 -9.42
N TYR A 337 10.54 18.36 -9.45
CA TYR A 337 9.60 18.30 -8.34
C TYR A 337 8.34 17.57 -8.80
N ASN A 338 7.97 16.53 -8.05
CA ASN A 338 6.73 15.81 -8.22
C ASN A 338 5.83 16.17 -7.04
N SER A 339 4.66 16.74 -7.33
CA SER A 339 3.69 17.06 -6.30
C SER A 339 3.16 15.79 -5.61
N PRO A 340 2.51 15.92 -4.44
CA PRO A 340 1.59 14.90 -3.98
C PRO A 340 0.57 14.54 -5.05
N ILE A 341 0.06 13.32 -4.97
CA ILE A 341 -1.19 12.94 -5.62
C ILE A 341 -2.31 13.20 -4.62
N TRP A 342 -3.31 13.96 -5.05
CA TRP A 342 -4.54 14.17 -4.27
C TRP A 342 -5.61 13.22 -4.78
N TYR A 343 -5.89 12.19 -4.00
CA TYR A 343 -6.91 11.19 -4.29
C TYR A 343 -8.24 11.51 -3.63
N LYS A 344 -9.31 11.15 -4.32
CA LYS A 344 -10.60 10.78 -3.73
C LYS A 344 -10.66 9.26 -3.71
N MET A 345 -10.92 8.69 -2.55
CA MET A 345 -10.86 7.26 -2.28
C MET A 345 -12.21 6.77 -1.80
N THR A 346 -12.54 5.55 -2.17
CA THR A 346 -13.68 4.78 -1.68
C THR A 346 -13.18 3.39 -1.32
N ASP A 347 -13.28 3.04 -0.04
CA ASP A 347 -13.02 1.69 0.43
C ASP A 347 -14.35 0.97 0.63
N SER A 348 -14.36 -0.35 0.44
CA SER A 348 -15.46 -1.22 0.82
C SER A 348 -14.92 -2.46 1.51
N TYR A 349 -15.59 -2.86 2.59
CA TYR A 349 -15.12 -3.89 3.51
C TYR A 349 -16.12 -5.02 3.62
N TRP A 350 -15.61 -6.21 3.93
CA TRP A 350 -16.39 -7.34 4.35
C TRP A 350 -15.54 -8.26 5.20
N GLY A 351 -16.04 -8.65 6.36
CA GLY A 351 -15.41 -9.60 7.27
C GLY A 351 -16.38 -10.70 7.66
N TYR A 352 -15.85 -11.89 7.86
CA TYR A 352 -16.56 -13.01 8.47
C TYR A 352 -15.65 -13.70 9.46
N ALA A 353 -16.26 -14.35 10.45
CA ALA A 353 -15.54 -15.12 11.44
C ALA A 353 -16.37 -16.33 11.87
N ASP A 354 -15.70 -17.45 12.07
CA ASP A 354 -16.29 -18.69 12.55
C ASP A 354 -15.47 -19.18 13.74
N THR A 355 -16.13 -19.77 14.73
CA THR A 355 -15.47 -20.28 15.95
C THR A 355 -16.10 -21.60 16.36
N HIS A 356 -15.24 -22.56 16.66
CA HIS A 356 -15.60 -23.82 17.29
C HIS A 356 -14.93 -23.93 18.65
N ASN A 357 -15.72 -24.11 19.70
CA ASN A 357 -15.19 -24.29 21.05
C ASN A 357 -16.06 -25.26 21.86
N GLU A 358 -15.51 -26.44 22.17
CA GLU A 358 -16.22 -27.51 22.88
C GLU A 358 -16.62 -27.12 24.32
N ASN A 359 -16.05 -26.04 24.89
CA ASN A 359 -16.44 -25.53 26.21
C ASN A 359 -17.79 -24.79 26.21
N TYR A 360 -18.39 -24.53 25.04
CA TYR A 360 -19.76 -24.02 24.90
C TYR A 360 -20.72 -25.15 24.48
N PRO A 361 -21.14 -26.04 25.39
CA PRO A 361 -21.83 -27.28 25.05
C PRO A 361 -23.24 -27.10 24.46
N GLU A 362 -23.86 -25.93 24.60
CA GLU A 362 -25.17 -25.64 24.02
C GLU A 362 -25.09 -25.27 22.53
N ASP A 363 -24.04 -24.57 22.13
CA ASP A 363 -23.79 -24.17 20.74
C ASP A 363 -22.27 -24.01 20.52
N PRO A 364 -21.55 -25.09 20.17
CA PRO A 364 -20.10 -25.06 20.05
C PRO A 364 -19.64 -24.32 18.79
N ASP A 365 -20.51 -24.15 17.78
CA ASP A 365 -20.20 -23.51 16.51
C ASP A 365 -20.90 -22.15 16.39
N VAL A 366 -20.14 -21.06 16.44
CA VAL A 366 -20.68 -19.70 16.36
C VAL A 366 -20.06 -18.97 15.16
N SER A 367 -20.88 -18.20 14.43
CA SER A 367 -20.44 -17.45 13.25
C SER A 367 -20.90 -15.99 13.32
N GLY A 368 -20.13 -15.12 12.67
CA GLY A 368 -20.41 -13.70 12.55
C GLY A 368 -20.03 -13.16 11.18
N GLU A 369 -20.71 -12.11 10.75
CA GLU A 369 -20.45 -11.45 9.47
C GLU A 369 -20.73 -9.95 9.61
N THR A 370 -19.80 -9.13 9.13
CA THR A 370 -20.06 -7.68 8.99
C THR A 370 -21.15 -7.44 7.95
N PRO A 371 -21.79 -6.26 7.92
CA PRO A 371 -22.86 -5.97 6.96
C PRO A 371 -22.43 -6.25 5.51
N ALA A 372 -23.30 -6.88 4.73
CA ALA A 372 -22.97 -7.31 3.36
C ALA A 372 -23.94 -6.78 2.28
N SER A 373 -25.05 -6.13 2.68
CA SER A 373 -26.06 -5.63 1.73
C SER A 373 -26.68 -4.28 2.15
N PRO A 374 -26.22 -3.15 1.58
CA PRO A 374 -25.03 -3.03 0.73
C PRO A 374 -23.74 -3.26 1.52
N TYR A 375 -22.66 -3.62 0.85
CA TYR A 375 -21.34 -3.64 1.49
C TYR A 375 -21.02 -2.24 2.06
N PRO A 376 -20.53 -2.17 3.30
CA PRO A 376 -20.16 -0.91 3.93
C PRO A 376 -18.98 -0.30 3.20
N TYR A 377 -19.02 1.02 3.08
CA TYR A 377 -18.03 1.77 2.35
C TYR A 377 -17.64 3.06 3.09
N THR A 378 -16.39 3.47 2.91
CA THR A 378 -15.88 4.75 3.42
C THR A 378 -15.30 5.56 2.31
N ASN A 379 -15.77 6.79 2.18
CA ASN A 379 -15.16 7.78 1.33
C ASN A 379 -14.16 8.61 2.13
N TYR A 380 -12.98 8.86 1.58
CA TYR A 380 -11.96 9.72 2.18
C TYR A 380 -11.08 10.34 1.10
N LYS A 381 -10.21 11.26 1.50
CA LYS A 381 -9.21 11.89 0.66
C LYS A 381 -7.83 11.50 1.17
N LEU A 382 -6.97 11.09 0.24
CA LEU A 382 -5.56 10.81 0.51
C LEU A 382 -4.69 11.82 -0.21
N ARG A 383 -3.77 12.44 0.53
CA ARG A 383 -2.63 13.18 -0.02
C ARG A 383 -1.37 12.34 0.16
N THR A 384 -0.74 11.96 -0.94
CA THR A 384 0.49 11.17 -0.91
C THR A 384 1.75 12.01 -0.65
N ALA A 385 2.90 11.35 -0.49
CA ALA A 385 4.19 12.00 -0.34
C ALA A 385 4.62 12.72 -1.63
N ASP A 386 5.15 13.95 -1.50
CA ASP A 386 5.84 14.65 -2.59
C ASP A 386 7.28 14.18 -2.74
N LYS A 387 7.88 14.46 -3.90
CA LYS A 387 9.24 13.99 -4.24
C LYS A 387 10.06 15.07 -4.92
N TRP A 388 11.32 15.18 -4.52
CA TRP A 388 12.36 15.95 -5.22
C TRP A 388 13.35 15.00 -5.86
N ILE A 389 13.73 15.26 -7.11
CA ILE A 389 14.70 14.44 -7.85
C ILE A 389 15.86 15.34 -8.27
N PHE A 390 17.07 14.94 -7.89
CA PHE A 390 18.32 15.56 -8.32
C PHE A 390 19.08 14.56 -9.17
N SER A 391 19.58 14.99 -10.31
CA SER A 391 20.08 14.05 -11.32
C SER A 391 21.31 14.58 -12.06
N VAL A 392 22.21 13.66 -12.37
CA VAL A 392 23.45 13.94 -13.12
C VAL A 392 23.65 12.84 -14.14
N ALA A 393 23.91 13.21 -15.40
CA ALA A 393 24.23 12.26 -16.45
C ALA A 393 25.49 12.68 -17.22
N GLY A 394 26.39 11.73 -17.41
CA GLY A 394 27.59 11.85 -18.23
C GLY A 394 27.42 11.13 -19.56
N ILE A 395 27.75 11.79 -20.66
CA ILE A 395 27.63 11.24 -22.02
C ILE A 395 29.02 11.21 -22.64
N ILE A 396 29.46 10.02 -23.03
CA ILE A 396 30.80 9.76 -23.55
C ILE A 396 30.68 9.50 -25.04
N GLY A 397 30.83 10.57 -25.83
CA GLY A 397 30.71 10.55 -27.28
C GLY A 397 29.33 10.05 -27.72
N GLN A 398 29.30 9.13 -28.69
CA GLN A 398 28.07 8.49 -29.16
C GLN A 398 27.87 7.07 -28.60
N THR A 399 28.82 6.61 -27.77
CA THR A 399 29.02 5.19 -27.45
C THR A 399 28.51 4.83 -26.06
N ALA A 400 28.73 5.68 -25.05
CA ALA A 400 28.38 5.33 -23.67
C ALA A 400 27.76 6.48 -22.90
N LEU A 401 26.99 6.16 -21.87
CA LEU A 401 26.47 7.12 -20.91
C LEU A 401 26.33 6.49 -19.53
N ILE A 402 26.41 7.33 -18.50
CA ILE A 402 26.19 7.00 -17.11
C ILE A 402 25.22 8.02 -16.51
N SER A 403 24.32 7.58 -15.65
CA SER A 403 23.30 8.41 -15.04
C SER A 403 23.10 8.05 -13.58
N LEU A 404 22.93 9.08 -12.75
CA LEU A 404 22.70 8.98 -11.32
C LEU A 404 21.54 9.89 -10.95
N ASP A 405 20.52 9.33 -10.31
CA ASP A 405 19.42 10.09 -9.72
C ASP A 405 19.37 9.86 -8.21
N TYR A 406 19.17 10.94 -7.47
CA TYR A 406 18.88 10.95 -6.04
C TYR A 406 17.48 11.53 -5.83
N GLU A 407 16.57 10.71 -5.31
CA GLU A 407 15.18 11.06 -5.03
C GLU A 407 14.95 11.13 -3.52
N LEU A 408 14.33 12.23 -3.10
CA LEU A 408 13.94 12.51 -1.71
C LEU A 408 12.42 12.59 -1.64
N GLY A 409 11.79 11.61 -1.00
CA GLY A 409 10.33 11.56 -0.79
C GLY A 409 9.97 11.93 0.64
N ASN A 410 8.98 12.80 0.83
CA ASN A 410 8.60 13.26 2.16
C ASN A 410 7.28 12.63 2.64
N TYR A 411 7.38 11.53 3.37
CA TYR A 411 6.22 10.77 3.84
C TYR A 411 5.61 11.35 5.13
N LYS A 412 6.30 12.27 5.80
CA LYS A 412 5.80 12.97 7.00
C LYS A 412 4.55 13.82 6.70
N TYR A 413 4.40 14.30 5.47
CA TYR A 413 3.27 15.16 5.07
C TYR A 413 2.18 14.42 4.30
N MET A 414 2.17 13.09 4.35
CA MET A 414 0.97 12.35 3.94
C MET A 414 -0.20 12.76 4.82
N LYS A 415 -1.40 12.74 4.25
CA LYS A 415 -2.61 13.08 4.99
C LYS A 415 -3.79 12.24 4.53
N LEU A 416 -4.47 11.62 5.49
CA LEU A 416 -5.82 11.09 5.33
C LEU A 416 -6.79 12.14 5.85
N SER A 417 -7.86 12.39 5.10
CA SER A 417 -8.86 13.41 5.44
C SER A 417 -10.25 12.96 5.06
N ASP A 418 -11.23 13.35 5.86
CA ASP A 418 -12.62 13.07 5.59
C ASP A 418 -13.13 13.90 4.39
N PRO A 419 -14.09 13.42 3.56
CA PRO A 419 -14.62 14.21 2.46
C PRO A 419 -15.29 15.51 2.93
N TYR A 420 -15.85 15.52 4.15
CA TYR A 420 -16.56 16.64 4.77
C TYR A 420 -15.71 17.44 5.76
N GLY A 421 -14.48 17.00 6.06
CA GLY A 421 -13.49 17.77 6.82
C GLY A 421 -13.65 17.74 8.33
N TYR A 422 -14.17 16.64 8.90
CA TYR A 422 -14.27 16.47 10.36
C TYR A 422 -12.88 16.44 11.03
N GLU A 423 -12.60 17.42 11.89
CA GLU A 423 -11.26 17.72 12.43
C GLU A 423 -10.68 16.63 13.35
N HIS A 424 -11.51 15.83 14.03
CA HIS A 424 -11.02 14.91 15.08
C HIS A 424 -10.26 13.69 14.54
N TYR A 425 -10.70 13.10 13.43
CA TYR A 425 -10.02 11.97 12.76
C TYR A 425 -8.80 12.43 11.95
N GLU A 426 -8.87 13.64 11.37
CA GLU A 426 -7.73 14.25 10.70
C GLU A 426 -6.55 14.45 11.66
N ALA A 427 -6.79 14.76 12.93
CA ALA A 427 -5.74 14.98 13.92
C ALA A 427 -5.01 13.68 14.30
N LEU A 428 -5.73 12.60 14.63
CA LEU A 428 -5.13 11.31 15.04
C LEU A 428 -4.26 10.70 13.93
N ASN A 429 -4.79 10.58 12.72
CA ASN A 429 -4.03 10.04 11.60
C ASN A 429 -2.87 10.93 11.18
N HIS A 430 -3.02 12.25 11.30
CA HIS A 430 -1.94 13.18 11.02
C HIS A 430 -0.79 13.05 12.02
N ASP A 431 -1.11 12.92 13.31
CA ASP A 431 -0.11 12.81 14.38
C ASP A 431 0.64 11.48 14.28
N LEU A 432 -0.06 10.36 14.03
CA LEU A 432 0.54 9.05 13.79
C LEU A 432 1.47 9.06 12.56
N ILE A 433 0.99 9.54 11.40
CA ILE A 433 1.83 9.65 10.19
C ILE A 433 3.10 10.50 10.45
N GLN A 434 2.98 11.63 11.14
CA GLN A 434 4.15 12.46 11.46
C GLN A 434 5.11 11.81 12.46
N LYS A 435 4.56 11.03 13.39
CA LYS A 435 5.31 10.28 14.40
C LYS A 435 6.05 9.11 13.76
N ASP A 436 5.44 8.40 12.83
CA ASP A 436 5.93 7.10 12.37
C ASP A 436 6.65 7.14 11.01
N PHE A 437 6.46 8.20 10.22
CA PHE A 437 7.12 8.38 8.92
C PHE A 437 8.10 9.57 8.87
N GLY A 438 9.09 9.45 7.98
CA GLY A 438 10.12 10.46 7.72
C GLY A 438 10.40 10.63 6.23
N LEU A 439 11.67 10.93 5.92
CA LEU A 439 12.15 11.06 4.54
C LEU A 439 12.57 9.69 4.01
N ALA A 440 12.14 9.36 2.78
CA ALA A 440 12.65 8.22 2.04
C ALA A 440 13.74 8.69 1.07
N HIS A 441 14.84 7.97 1.04
CA HIS A 441 15.94 8.21 0.12
C HIS A 441 15.96 7.11 -0.93
N THR A 442 15.98 7.50 -2.21
CA THR A 442 16.12 6.57 -3.32
C THR A 442 17.32 6.95 -4.17
N LEU A 443 18.24 6.01 -4.37
CA LEU A 443 19.41 6.16 -5.24
C LEU A 443 19.24 5.27 -6.47
N LYS A 444 19.33 5.86 -7.66
CA LYS A 444 19.23 5.15 -8.94
C LYS A 444 20.52 5.37 -9.71
N LEU A 445 21.14 4.28 -10.17
CA LEU A 445 22.34 4.31 -10.99
C LEU A 445 22.08 3.50 -12.27
N GLY A 446 22.48 4.02 -13.41
CA GLY A 446 22.40 3.32 -14.68
C GLY A 446 23.55 3.64 -15.61
N ALA A 447 23.93 2.67 -16.43
CA ALA A 447 24.91 2.83 -17.49
C ALA A 447 24.43 2.14 -18.78
N GLU A 448 24.64 2.79 -19.92
CA GLU A 448 24.35 2.26 -21.25
C GLU A 448 25.64 2.33 -22.10
N VAL A 449 25.95 1.24 -22.81
CA VAL A 449 27.07 1.15 -23.74
C VAL A 449 26.57 0.56 -25.05
N LYS A 450 26.84 1.25 -26.16
CA LYS A 450 26.61 0.78 -27.51
C LYS A 450 27.81 -0.02 -27.99
N ILE A 451 27.63 -1.32 -28.15
CA ILE A 451 28.66 -2.21 -28.70
C ILE A 451 28.78 -2.00 -30.21
N THR A 452 27.65 -1.75 -30.87
CA THR A 452 27.57 -1.30 -32.26
C THR A 452 26.56 -0.14 -32.34
N PRO A 453 26.52 0.64 -33.44
CA PRO A 453 25.51 1.69 -33.60
C PRO A 453 24.05 1.21 -33.48
N GLN A 454 23.82 -0.10 -33.67
CA GLN A 454 22.51 -0.74 -33.63
C GLN A 454 22.23 -1.43 -32.29
N PHE A 455 23.26 -1.88 -31.57
CA PHE A 455 23.11 -2.72 -30.38
C PHE A 455 23.68 -2.06 -29.11
N ALA A 456 22.84 -1.96 -28.09
CA ALA A 456 23.17 -1.38 -26.79
C ALA A 456 22.96 -2.38 -25.65
N VAL A 457 23.85 -2.32 -24.66
CA VAL A 457 23.74 -3.06 -23.39
C VAL A 457 23.59 -2.05 -22.27
N ARG A 458 22.74 -2.38 -21.30
CA ARG A 458 22.40 -1.52 -20.16
C ARG A 458 22.47 -2.31 -18.87
N ALA A 459 22.88 -1.64 -17.81
CA ALA A 459 22.80 -2.17 -16.46
C ALA A 459 22.40 -1.05 -15.50
N GLY A 460 21.70 -1.40 -14.43
CA GLY A 460 21.27 -0.44 -13.44
C GLY A 460 20.97 -1.05 -12.08
N ALA A 461 20.91 -0.18 -11.08
CA ALA A 461 20.56 -0.49 -9.71
C ALA A 461 19.66 0.61 -9.14
N ASN A 462 18.74 0.22 -8.28
CA ASN A 462 17.84 1.12 -7.58
C ASN A 462 17.73 0.69 -6.11
N TRP A 463 18.12 1.57 -5.21
CA TRP A 463 18.09 1.37 -3.77
C TRP A 463 17.14 2.39 -3.14
N ARG A 464 16.07 1.92 -2.49
CA ARG A 464 15.13 2.75 -1.74
C ARG A 464 15.13 2.35 -0.26
N THR A 465 15.33 3.33 0.61
CA THR A 465 15.18 3.15 2.06
C THR A 465 13.70 3.19 2.45
N SER A 466 13.35 2.48 3.52
CA SER A 466 12.03 2.62 4.14
C SER A 466 11.88 4.04 4.72
N PRO A 467 10.72 4.71 4.53
CA PRO A 467 10.42 5.98 5.18
C PRO A 467 9.95 5.81 6.63
N MET A 468 9.67 4.58 7.08
CA MET A 468 9.27 4.32 8.47
C MET A 468 10.44 4.61 9.41
N LYS A 469 10.16 5.34 10.50
CA LYS A 469 11.14 5.55 11.57
C LYS A 469 11.49 4.21 12.22
N LYS A 470 12.67 4.17 12.85
CA LYS A 470 13.28 2.91 13.29
C LYS A 470 12.38 2.16 14.27
N GLU A 471 11.83 2.87 15.25
CA GLU A 471 10.99 2.31 16.31
C GLU A 471 9.72 1.68 15.73
N PHE A 472 9.02 2.41 14.85
CA PHE A 472 7.82 1.91 14.18
C PHE A 472 8.12 0.70 13.29
N ARG A 473 9.19 0.77 12.49
CA ARG A 473 9.63 -0.31 11.61
C ARG A 473 10.03 -1.59 12.35
N GLU A 474 10.42 -1.48 13.62
CA GLU A 474 10.75 -2.59 14.51
C GLU A 474 9.52 -3.10 15.30
N GLY A 475 8.32 -2.61 14.99
CA GLY A 475 7.06 -3.07 15.59
C GLY A 475 6.91 -2.65 17.04
N ALA A 476 7.43 -1.47 17.43
CA ALA A 476 7.35 -0.98 18.80
C ALA A 476 6.00 -0.36 19.18
N PHE A 477 5.14 -0.05 18.20
CA PHE A 477 3.87 0.64 18.40
C PHE A 477 2.70 -0.16 17.84
N GLU A 478 1.51 0.11 18.37
CA GLU A 478 0.25 -0.38 17.80
C GLU A 478 0.04 0.21 16.40
N VAL A 479 -0.55 -0.61 15.54
CA VAL A 479 -0.91 -0.32 14.16
C VAL A 479 -2.41 -0.55 14.04
N PHE A 480 -3.09 0.34 13.33
CA PHE A 480 -4.54 0.30 13.14
C PHE A 480 -4.86 0.02 11.67
N PRO A 481 -5.12 -1.24 11.27
CA PRO A 481 -5.53 -1.55 9.91
C PRO A 481 -7.02 -1.29 9.69
N ALA A 482 -7.44 -1.27 8.42
CA ALA A 482 -8.79 -0.89 8.04
C ALA A 482 -9.86 -1.98 8.22
N GLY A 483 -11.01 -1.58 8.77
CA GLY A 483 -12.18 -2.43 8.98
C GLY A 483 -11.91 -3.51 10.01
N THR A 484 -12.08 -4.76 9.60
CA THR A 484 -11.83 -5.97 10.42
C THR A 484 -10.49 -6.64 10.08
N VAL A 485 -9.68 -6.02 9.21
CA VAL A 485 -8.36 -6.56 8.86
C VAL A 485 -7.45 -6.46 10.08
N ALA A 486 -6.90 -7.60 10.53
CA ALA A 486 -5.99 -7.63 11.66
C ALA A 486 -4.51 -7.55 11.23
N HIS A 487 -4.16 -8.23 10.13
CA HIS A 487 -2.79 -8.39 9.70
C HIS A 487 -2.23 -7.15 8.99
N TYR A 488 -0.91 -6.97 9.05
CA TYR A 488 -0.21 -5.89 8.35
C TYR A 488 1.24 -6.24 8.03
N THR A 489 1.88 -5.41 7.19
CA THR A 489 3.32 -5.53 6.89
C THR A 489 4.05 -4.20 7.10
N LEU A 490 5.28 -4.29 7.60
CA LEU A 490 6.18 -3.16 7.81
C LEU A 490 7.37 -3.25 6.85
N ASP A 491 7.56 -2.20 6.04
CA ASP A 491 8.59 -2.16 5.00
C ASP A 491 9.99 -1.89 5.57
N LYS A 492 10.97 -2.69 5.14
CA LYS A 492 12.39 -2.54 5.47
C LYS A 492 13.23 -2.05 4.27
N GLY A 493 12.58 -1.60 3.21
CA GLY A 493 13.22 -1.02 2.03
C GLY A 493 13.33 -2.02 0.88
N THR A 494 13.68 -1.49 -0.28
CA THR A 494 13.66 -2.22 -1.56
C THR A 494 14.97 -2.03 -2.30
N ILE A 495 15.44 -3.12 -2.90
CA ILE A 495 16.59 -3.12 -3.80
C ILE A 495 16.20 -3.76 -5.12
N SER A 496 16.61 -3.13 -6.22
CA SER A 496 16.41 -3.64 -7.57
C SER A 496 17.70 -3.62 -8.37
N TYR A 497 17.90 -4.66 -9.17
CA TYR A 497 18.97 -4.76 -10.16
C TYR A 497 18.36 -4.98 -11.53
N SER A 498 18.92 -4.34 -12.54
CA SER A 498 18.42 -4.41 -13.90
C SER A 498 19.51 -4.64 -14.91
N VAL A 499 19.18 -5.40 -15.94
CA VAL A 499 19.96 -5.53 -17.17
C VAL A 499 19.05 -5.28 -18.35
N GLY A 500 19.57 -4.65 -19.40
CA GLY A 500 18.80 -4.35 -20.59
C GLY A 500 19.61 -4.48 -21.86
N LEU A 501 18.91 -4.85 -22.94
CA LEU A 501 19.43 -4.93 -24.29
C LEU A 501 18.58 -4.04 -25.18
N GLY A 502 19.21 -3.34 -26.12
CA GLY A 502 18.52 -2.52 -27.11
C GLY A 502 19.03 -2.85 -28.50
N TYR A 503 18.11 -2.99 -29.45
CA TYR A 503 18.43 -3.24 -30.84
C TYR A 503 17.63 -2.31 -31.76
N ARG A 504 18.33 -1.62 -32.65
CA ARG A 504 17.76 -0.71 -33.64
C ARG A 504 17.80 -1.35 -35.02
N PHE A 505 16.65 -1.79 -35.52
CA PHE A 505 16.52 -2.45 -36.82
C PHE A 505 16.62 -1.46 -37.98
N THR A 506 15.99 -0.30 -37.83
CA THR A 506 16.03 0.80 -38.80
C THR A 506 16.18 2.13 -38.07
N PRO A 507 16.46 3.25 -38.76
CA PRO A 507 16.49 4.56 -38.11
C PRO A 507 15.21 4.88 -37.33
N ASN A 508 14.07 4.35 -37.78
CA ASN A 508 12.75 4.58 -37.22
C ASN A 508 12.33 3.53 -36.18
N PHE A 509 12.63 2.24 -36.41
CA PHE A 509 12.12 1.15 -35.59
C PHE A 509 13.19 0.52 -34.69
N TYR A 510 12.87 0.34 -33.42
CA TYR A 510 13.74 -0.30 -32.43
C TYR A 510 12.96 -1.17 -31.45
N MET A 511 13.70 -2.05 -30.77
CA MET A 511 13.20 -2.91 -29.71
C MET A 511 14.18 -2.88 -28.54
N ASP A 512 13.64 -2.81 -27.34
CA ASP A 512 14.40 -2.95 -26.09
C ASP A 512 13.83 -4.10 -25.26
N LEU A 513 14.71 -4.86 -24.62
CA LEU A 513 14.38 -5.91 -23.67
C LEU A 513 15.07 -5.59 -22.33
N ALA A 514 14.38 -5.75 -21.22
CA ALA A 514 14.97 -5.61 -19.90
C ALA A 514 14.52 -6.71 -18.95
N CYS A 515 15.42 -7.09 -18.05
CA CYS A 515 15.12 -7.96 -16.92
C CYS A 515 15.44 -7.18 -15.64
N VAL A 516 14.47 -7.10 -14.74
CA VAL A 516 14.60 -6.45 -13.44
C VAL A 516 14.32 -7.47 -12.35
N TYR A 517 15.28 -7.64 -11.46
CA TYR A 517 15.14 -8.41 -10.24
C TYR A 517 14.99 -7.45 -9.06
N ARG A 518 13.88 -7.53 -8.33
CA ARG A 518 13.60 -6.70 -7.15
C ARG A 518 13.41 -7.57 -5.93
N GLN A 519 13.80 -7.02 -4.79
CA GLN A 519 13.66 -7.66 -3.49
C GLN A 519 13.08 -6.66 -2.50
N TYR A 520 11.91 -7.01 -1.99
CA TYR A 520 11.23 -6.35 -0.87
C TYR A 520 11.53 -7.16 0.39
N LYS A 521 11.88 -6.45 1.46
CA LYS A 521 12.04 -7.02 2.79
C LYS A 521 11.01 -6.37 3.69
N GLU A 522 10.21 -7.18 4.36
CA GLU A 522 9.15 -6.74 5.26
C GLU A 522 9.16 -7.63 6.50
N ASP A 523 8.59 -7.12 7.58
CA ASP A 523 8.05 -7.98 8.64
C ASP A 523 6.53 -7.97 8.53
N ALA A 524 5.93 -9.15 8.59
CA ALA A 524 4.48 -9.32 8.64
C ALA A 524 4.05 -9.66 10.07
N TYR A 525 2.82 -9.28 10.40
CA TYR A 525 2.20 -9.55 11.69
C TYR A 525 0.78 -10.07 11.45
N ALA A 526 0.35 -11.05 12.24
CA ALA A 526 -0.99 -11.62 12.15
C ALA A 526 -2.06 -10.63 12.66
N PHE A 527 -1.71 -9.87 13.70
CA PHE A 527 -2.50 -8.80 14.31
C PHE A 527 -1.56 -7.79 14.99
N SER A 528 -2.11 -6.68 15.48
CA SER A 528 -1.30 -5.65 16.14
C SER A 528 -1.10 -5.89 17.64
N LYS A 529 -0.17 -5.14 18.22
CA LYS A 529 0.04 -5.08 19.65
C LYS A 529 -1.04 -4.22 20.29
N VAL A 530 -1.45 -4.55 21.51
CA VAL A 530 -2.26 -3.65 22.34
C VAL A 530 -1.41 -3.17 23.50
N ILE A 531 -1.22 -1.86 23.58
CA ILE A 531 -0.40 -1.21 24.61
C ILE A 531 -1.30 -0.26 25.39
N ILE A 532 -1.33 -0.41 26.71
CA ILE A 532 -2.02 0.49 27.62
C ILE A 532 -1.01 1.27 28.44
N GLU A 533 -1.38 2.49 28.83
CA GLU A 533 -0.64 3.28 29.81
C GLU A 533 -1.46 3.37 31.09
N ASP A 534 -0.85 3.03 32.22
CA ASP A 534 -1.42 3.16 33.55
C ASP A 534 -0.45 3.93 34.49
N ASN A 535 -0.78 4.00 35.78
CA ASN A 535 0.04 4.70 36.78
C ASN A 535 1.46 4.11 36.96
N ASN A 536 1.72 2.89 36.49
CA ASN A 536 3.00 2.20 36.56
C ASN A 536 3.79 2.24 35.24
N GLY A 537 3.20 2.80 34.18
CA GLY A 537 3.84 3.05 32.89
C GLY A 537 3.14 2.36 31.72
N LEU A 538 3.89 2.13 30.64
CA LEU A 538 3.40 1.45 29.44
C LEU A 538 3.49 -0.07 29.62
N HIS A 539 2.37 -0.75 29.37
CA HIS A 539 2.22 -2.20 29.48
C HIS A 539 1.65 -2.79 28.19
N THR A 540 2.29 -3.83 27.65
CA THR A 540 1.77 -4.59 26.50
C THR A 540 0.83 -5.68 27.01
N LEU A 541 -0.43 -5.63 26.57
CA LEU A 541 -1.45 -6.64 26.92
C LEU A 541 -1.40 -7.85 25.98
N VAL A 542 -1.26 -7.57 24.68
CA VAL A 542 -1.25 -8.57 23.62
C VAL A 542 -0.12 -8.22 22.65
N ASP A 543 0.61 -9.24 22.21
CA ASP A 543 1.73 -9.11 21.27
C ASP A 543 1.59 -10.09 20.11
N SER A 544 2.07 -9.69 18.93
CA SER A 544 2.24 -10.55 17.76
C SER A 544 3.70 -10.54 17.34
N GLU A 545 4.26 -11.73 17.10
CA GLU A 545 5.66 -11.85 16.71
C GLU A 545 5.90 -11.37 15.28
N ALA A 546 7.07 -10.77 15.04
CA ALA A 546 7.47 -10.35 13.71
C ALA A 546 7.79 -11.56 12.82
N ILE A 547 7.07 -11.69 11.70
CA ILE A 547 7.24 -12.77 10.74
C ILE A 547 8.07 -12.26 9.56
N GLY A 548 9.27 -12.80 9.37
CA GLY A 548 10.16 -12.35 8.31
C GLY A 548 9.58 -12.64 6.94
N LEU A 549 9.30 -11.60 6.14
CA LEU A 549 8.66 -11.73 4.83
C LEU A 549 9.53 -11.13 3.73
N LYS A 550 9.84 -11.94 2.72
CA LYS A 550 10.71 -11.56 1.62
C LYS A 550 10.03 -11.83 0.28
N THR A 551 9.76 -10.77 -0.47
CA THR A 551 9.17 -10.88 -1.80
C THR A 551 10.21 -10.56 -2.86
N ASN A 552 10.50 -11.54 -3.71
CA ASN A 552 11.36 -11.34 -4.87
C ASN A 552 10.49 -11.27 -6.13
N THR A 553 10.71 -10.26 -6.96
CA THR A 553 10.03 -10.11 -8.24
C THR A 553 11.04 -10.12 -9.37
N THR A 554 10.84 -10.98 -10.36
CA THR A 554 11.58 -10.95 -11.63
C THR A 554 10.63 -10.47 -12.71
N GLN A 555 10.91 -9.33 -13.32
CA GLN A 555 10.12 -8.78 -14.42
C GLN A 555 10.96 -8.76 -15.68
N VAL A 556 10.43 -9.33 -16.77
CA VAL A 556 11.00 -9.21 -18.10
C VAL A 556 10.09 -8.31 -18.94
N ALA A 557 10.60 -7.19 -19.41
CA ALA A 557 9.85 -6.20 -20.17
C ALA A 557 10.40 -6.10 -21.60
N LEU A 558 9.49 -6.06 -22.57
CA LEU A 558 9.75 -5.86 -23.98
C LEU A 558 9.12 -4.53 -24.41
N THR A 559 9.91 -3.68 -25.05
CA THR A 559 9.45 -2.39 -25.59
C THR A 559 9.67 -2.35 -27.08
N LEU A 560 8.67 -1.86 -27.80
CA LEU A 560 8.74 -1.57 -29.23
C LEU A 560 8.51 -0.07 -29.42
N GLY A 561 9.36 0.55 -30.23
CA GLY A 561 9.23 1.98 -30.52
C GLY A 561 9.42 2.30 -31.99
N TYR A 562 8.67 3.29 -32.46
CA TYR A 562 8.73 3.80 -33.82
C TYR A 562 8.84 5.33 -33.82
N LYS A 563 9.91 5.84 -34.42
CA LYS A 563 10.21 7.26 -34.57
C LYS A 563 9.85 7.76 -35.96
N PHE A 564 9.34 8.98 -36.07
CA PHE A 564 8.99 9.61 -37.35
C PHE A 564 9.15 11.14 -37.33
#